data_AF-A0A4S0JTE1-F1
#
_entry.id   AF-A0A4S0JTE1-F1
#
_cell.length_a   1.000
_cell.length_b   1.000
_cell.length_c   1.000
_cell.angle_alpha   90.00
_cell.angle_beta   90.00
_cell.angle_gamma   90.00
#
_symmetry.space_group_name_H-M   'P 1'
#
loop_
_entity.id
_entity.type
_entity.pdbx_description
1 polymer ?
#
loop_
_entity_poly.entity_id
_entity_poly.type
_entity_poly.pdbx_seq_one_letter_code
_entity_poly.pdbx_strand_id
1 'polypeptide(L)' 'MTDPKIFAQAGEGAWTPTLDGNRRRVLLSTDELMMVEFGFDKGGVGALHSHPHVQASYVAEGRFEVTID' A
#
# COMPACT_ATOMS: atom_id res chain seq x y z
N MET A 1 18.90 4.19 -18.73
CA MET A 1 17.83 4.01 -17.73
C MET A 1 18.26 4.80 -16.51
N THR A 2 17.38 5.62 -15.95
CA THR A 2 17.65 6.25 -14.65
C THR A 2 17.72 5.18 -13.59
N ASP A 3 18.65 5.31 -12.65
CA ASP A 3 18.75 4.41 -11.50
C ASP A 3 17.40 4.37 -10.76
N PRO A 4 16.96 3.19 -10.30
CA PRO A 4 15.71 3.08 -9.57
C PRO A 4 15.79 3.92 -8.29
N LYS A 5 14.68 4.59 -7.96
CA LYS A 5 14.56 5.28 -6.68
C LYS A 5 14.55 4.22 -5.56
N ILE A 6 15.54 4.27 -4.68
CA ILE A 6 15.70 3.30 -3.58
C ILE A 6 15.57 3.92 -2.17
N PHE A 7 15.34 5.24 -2.08
CA PHE A 7 15.08 5.95 -0.83
C PHE A 7 13.78 6.74 -0.92
N ALA A 8 12.96 6.70 0.13
CA ALA A 8 11.76 7.53 0.27
C ALA A 8 11.72 8.13 1.68
N GLN A 9 11.35 9.40 1.77
CA GLN A 9 11.10 10.06 3.06
C GLN A 9 9.68 9.75 3.56
N ALA A 10 9.48 9.82 4.87
CA ALA A 10 8.14 9.78 5.44
C ALA A 10 7.29 10.90 4.84
N GLY A 11 6.06 10.61 4.40
CA GLY A 11 5.21 11.61 3.78
C GLY A 11 5.44 11.81 2.28
N GLU A 12 6.48 11.22 1.68
CA GLU A 12 6.77 11.38 0.26
C GLU A 12 5.78 10.60 -0.63
N GLY A 13 5.49 11.15 -1.82
CA GLY A 13 4.61 10.53 -2.80
C GLY A 13 3.18 11.07 -2.77
N ALA A 14 2.53 11.07 -3.94
CA ALA A 14 1.18 11.56 -4.09
C ALA A 14 0.15 10.48 -3.71
N TRP A 15 -0.88 10.87 -2.97
CA TRP A 15 -2.04 10.03 -2.75
C TRP A 15 -2.82 9.87 -4.05
N THR A 16 -3.18 8.62 -4.35
CA THR A 16 -4.03 8.23 -5.48
C THR A 16 -5.26 7.53 -4.93
N PRO A 17 -6.47 7.89 -5.39
CA PRO A 17 -7.68 7.21 -4.96
C PRO A 17 -7.71 5.78 -5.50
N THR A 18 -8.24 4.86 -4.72
CA THR A 18 -8.55 3.49 -5.15
C THR A 18 -10.05 3.35 -5.43
N LEU A 19 -10.43 2.33 -6.21
CA LEU A 19 -11.83 2.16 -6.65
C LEU A 19 -12.80 1.89 -5.50
N ASP A 20 -12.31 1.38 -4.38
CA ASP A 20 -13.04 1.09 -3.14
C ASP A 20 -13.14 2.30 -2.20
N GLY A 21 -12.74 3.50 -2.66
CA GLY A 21 -12.84 4.75 -1.89
C GLY A 21 -11.71 4.97 -0.89
N ASN A 22 -10.74 4.05 -0.82
CA ASN A 22 -9.53 4.25 -0.05
C ASN A 22 -8.52 5.12 -0.83
N ARG A 23 -7.36 5.38 -0.23
CA ARG A 23 -6.25 6.04 -0.91
C ARG A 23 -4.97 5.24 -0.75
N ARG A 24 -4.09 5.32 -1.74
CA ARG A 24 -2.75 4.72 -1.69
C ARG A 24 -1.69 5.65 -2.23
N ARG A 25 -0.45 5.49 -1.78
CA ARG A 25 0.73 6.04 -2.43
C ARG A 25 1.81 4.98 -2.56
N VAL A 26 2.41 4.89 -3.74
CA VAL A 26 3.56 4.01 -3.97
C VAL A 26 4.81 4.76 -3.53
N LEU A 27 5.53 4.22 -2.55
CA LEU A 27 6.73 4.86 -1.98
C LEU A 27 7.96 4.49 -2.81
N LEU A 28 8.12 3.20 -3.08
CA LEU A 28 9.24 2.60 -3.81
C LEU A 28 8.75 1.38 -4.60
N SER A 29 9.37 1.14 -5.76
CA SER A 29 9.14 -0.05 -6.56
C SER A 29 10.43 -0.43 -7.28
N THR A 30 10.81 -1.70 -7.16
CA THR A 30 11.78 -2.40 -8.00
C THR A 30 11.07 -3.54 -8.73
N ASP A 31 11.82 -4.37 -9.45
CA ASP A 31 11.28 -5.57 -10.10
C ASP A 31 10.89 -6.65 -9.07
N GLU A 32 11.53 -6.65 -7.90
CA GLU A 32 11.35 -7.67 -6.86
C GLU A 32 10.46 -7.22 -5.70
N LEU A 33 10.33 -5.90 -5.45
CA LEU A 33 9.62 -5.39 -4.29
C LEU A 33 8.89 -4.09 -4.59
N MET A 34 7.67 -3.97 -4.06
CA MET A 34 6.91 -2.73 -4.05
C MET A 34 6.49 -2.39 -2.63
N MET A 35 6.71 -1.15 -2.22
CA MET A 35 6.24 -0.63 -0.95
C MET A 35 5.16 0.43 -1.17
N VAL A 36 3.99 0.17 -0.60
CA VAL A 36 2.79 1.01 -0.75
C VAL A 36 2.27 1.36 0.62
N GLU A 37 1.92 2.62 0.80
CA GLU A 37 1.17 3.07 1.98
C GLU A 37 -0.30 3.24 1.60
N PHE A 38 -1.17 2.61 2.38
CA PHE A 38 -2.61 2.72 2.23
C PHE A 38 -3.21 3.55 3.36
N GLY A 39 -4.13 4.43 3.01
CA GLY A 39 -4.94 5.21 3.93
C GLY A 39 -6.40 4.79 3.82
N PHE A 40 -6.97 4.40 4.95
CA PHE A 40 -8.37 4.05 5.10
C PHE A 40 -9.02 5.06 6.05
N ASP A 41 -10.13 5.66 5.62
CA ASP A 41 -10.99 6.40 6.54
C ASP A 41 -11.79 5.40 7.41
N LYS A 42 -12.35 5.86 8.53
CA LYS A 42 -13.09 4.97 9.45
C LYS A 42 -14.22 4.26 8.72
N GLY A 43 -14.18 2.93 8.73
CA GLY A 43 -15.16 2.08 8.04
C GLY A 43 -14.81 1.78 6.58
N GLY A 44 -13.67 2.25 6.08
CA GLY A 44 -13.14 1.84 4.77
C GLY A 44 -12.87 0.34 4.73
N VAL A 45 -13.19 -0.29 3.59
CA VAL A 45 -13.06 -1.73 3.38
C VAL A 45 -12.23 -1.97 2.14
N GLY A 46 -11.22 -2.84 2.25
CA GLY A 46 -10.56 -3.43 1.09
C GLY A 46 -11.31 -4.69 0.66
N ALA A 47 -11.72 -4.79 -0.60
CA ALA A 47 -12.39 -5.98 -1.11
C ALA A 47 -11.49 -7.22 -0.98
N LEU A 48 -12.07 -8.38 -0.64
CA LEU A 48 -11.32 -9.65 -0.61
C LEU A 48 -10.78 -9.97 -2.01
N HIS A 49 -9.51 -10.32 -2.08
CA HIS A 49 -8.82 -10.63 -3.33
C HIS A 49 -7.62 -11.55 -3.09
N SER A 50 -7.02 -12.06 -4.18
CA SER A 50 -5.84 -12.90 -4.15
C SER A 50 -4.96 -12.64 -5.38
N HIS A 51 -3.64 -12.66 -5.19
CA HIS A 51 -2.65 -12.48 -6.22
C HIS A 51 -1.46 -13.42 -5.99
N PRO A 52 -0.68 -13.77 -7.03
CA PRO A 52 0.45 -14.69 -6.90
C PRO A 52 1.66 -14.09 -6.14
N HIS A 53 1.66 -12.78 -5.89
CA HIS A 53 2.74 -12.11 -5.19
C HIS A 53 2.66 -12.37 -3.69
N VAL A 54 3.79 -12.65 -3.05
CA VAL A 54 3.88 -12.67 -1.59
C VAL A 54 3.68 -11.25 -1.07
N GLN A 55 2.76 -11.07 -0.12
CA GLN A 55 2.45 -9.78 0.46
C GLN A 55 2.69 -9.81 1.97
N ALA A 56 3.36 -8.78 2.47
CA ALA A 56 3.44 -8.47 3.90
C ALA A 56 2.82 -7.08 4.14
N SER A 57 2.11 -6.92 5.25
CA SER A 57 1.46 -5.66 5.62
C SER A 57 1.75 -5.33 7.08
N TYR A 58 1.97 -4.05 7.36
CA TYR A 58 2.23 -3.54 8.70
C TYR A 58 1.24 -2.41 9.01
N VAL A 59 0.60 -2.48 10.18
CA VAL A 59 -0.31 -1.43 10.64
C VAL A 59 0.52 -0.31 11.23
N ALA A 60 0.73 0.75 10.45
CA ALA A 60 1.45 1.95 10.89
C ALA A 60 0.67 2.73 11.96
N GLU A 61 -0.66 2.79 11.83
CA GLU A 61 -1.57 3.47 12.76
C GLU A 61 -2.98 2.84 12.70
N GLY A 62 -3.71 2.87 13.80
CA GLY A 62 -5.11 2.44 13.88
C GLY A 62 -5.29 0.95 14.19
N ARG A 63 -6.42 0.39 13.74
CA ARG A 63 -6.77 -1.03 13.94
C ARG A 63 -7.56 -1.53 12.73
N PHE A 64 -7.24 -2.73 12.29
CA PHE A 64 -7.89 -3.40 11.17
C PHE A 64 -8.43 -4.76 11.61
N GLU A 65 -9.58 -5.15 11.04
CA GLU A 65 -10.00 -6.55 10.96
C GLU A 65 -9.42 -7.12 9.68
N VAL A 66 -8.69 -8.24 9.78
CA VAL A 66 -7.92 -8.79 8.67
C VAL A 66 -8.32 -10.25 8.46
N THR A 67 -8.67 -10.59 7.23
CA THR A 67 -8.98 -11.96 6.78
C THR A 67 -7.89 -12.44 5.83
N ILE A 68 -7.29 -13.60 6.12
CA ILE A 68 -6.22 -14.24 5.33
C ILE A 68 -6.52 -15.75 5.31
N ASP A 69 -6.37 -16.37 4.14
CA ASP A 69 -6.45 -17.83 3.92
C ASP A 69 -5.12 -18.39 3.41
#